data_AF-A0A7V3YI44-F1
#
_entry.id   AF-A0A7V3YI44-F1
#
_cell.length_a   1.000
_cell.length_b   1.000
_cell.length_c   1.000
_cell.angle_alpha   90.00
_cell.angle_beta   90.00
_cell.angle_gamma   90.00
#
_symmetry.space_group_name_H-M   'P 1'
#
loop_
_entity.id
_entity.type
_entity.pdbx_description
1 polymer ?
#
loop_
_entity_poly.entity_id
_entity_poly.type
_entity_poly.pdbx_seq_one_letter_code
_entity_poly.pdbx_strand_id
1 'polypeptide(L)'
;HGLPCGGDDLGKIEGDLVLTYAQGDEWYIPLNGTEPEPPQKGEIILRDSRKVLCRKWTWRQGDATKITESTVSAVINIDCLPPFTLEDLEEILAEASSLFARYCGCHVTTGVLKNDTPELEIPVVQ
;
A
#
# COMPACT_ATOMS: atom_id res chain seq x y z
N HIS A 1 -3.51 -17.02 -7.40
CA HIS A 1 -3.19 -16.36 -6.12
C HIS A 1 -4.41 -15.59 -5.60
N GLY A 2 -4.56 -15.45 -4.27
CA GLY A 2 -5.74 -14.85 -3.63
C GLY A 2 -5.42 -13.86 -2.51
N LEU A 3 -4.20 -13.31 -2.50
CA LEU A 3 -3.81 -12.28 -1.54
C LEU A 3 -4.42 -10.93 -1.90
N PRO A 4 -4.93 -10.18 -0.92
CA PRO A 4 -5.44 -8.86 -1.19
C PRO A 4 -4.27 -7.89 -1.38
N CYS A 5 -4.43 -6.96 -2.32
CA CYS A 5 -3.43 -5.95 -2.63
C CYS A 5 -4.08 -4.57 -2.78
N GLY A 6 -3.30 -3.53 -2.49
CA GLY A 6 -3.66 -2.14 -2.64
C GLY A 6 -2.56 -1.41 -3.41
N GLY A 7 -2.92 -0.29 -4.03
CA GLY A 7 -1.97 0.52 -4.79
C GLY A 7 -2.21 2.00 -4.58
N ASP A 8 -1.12 2.72 -4.39
CA ASP A 8 -1.11 4.16 -4.13
C ASP A 8 -0.08 4.86 -5.02
N ASP A 9 -0.40 6.08 -5.44
CA ASP A 9 0.53 6.97 -6.16
C ASP A 9 1.63 7.43 -5.20
N LEU A 10 2.86 6.98 -5.47
CA LEU A 10 4.01 7.27 -4.64
C LEU A 10 4.34 8.78 -4.61
N GLY A 11 4.04 9.51 -5.69
CA GLY A 11 4.24 10.95 -5.78
C GLY A 11 3.30 11.75 -4.87
N LYS A 12 2.29 11.12 -4.27
CA LYS A 12 1.34 11.74 -3.34
C LYS A 12 1.56 11.31 -1.88
N ILE A 13 2.59 10.51 -1.60
CA ILE A 13 2.94 10.05 -0.25
C ILE A 13 3.96 10.99 0.38
N GLU A 14 3.76 11.33 1.65
CA GLU A 14 4.66 12.23 2.39
C GLU A 14 5.35 11.52 3.56
N GLY A 15 6.67 11.37 3.47
CA GLY A 15 7.47 10.65 4.47
C GLY A 15 7.32 9.14 4.34
N ASP A 16 7.36 8.45 5.48
CA ASP A 16 7.32 6.99 5.52
C ASP A 16 5.90 6.45 5.35
N LEU A 17 5.79 5.29 4.72
CA LEU A 17 4.56 4.52 4.64
C LEU A 17 4.49 3.53 5.80
N VAL A 18 3.49 3.67 6.68
CA VAL A 18 3.44 2.95 7.95
C VAL A 18 2.13 2.18 8.07
N LEU A 19 2.22 0.86 8.30
CA LEU A 19 1.09 0.03 8.72
C LEU A 19 0.96 0.08 10.25
N THR A 20 -0.15 0.60 10.77
CA THR A 20 -0.31 0.83 12.21
C THR A 20 -1.78 0.82 12.63
N TYR A 21 -2.03 1.00 13.93
CA TYR A 21 -3.38 1.18 14.47
C TYR A 21 -3.79 2.64 14.45
N ALA A 22 -5.00 2.90 13.97
CA ALA A 22 -5.61 4.20 13.96
C ALA A 22 -5.87 4.74 15.36
N GLN A 23 -5.70 6.05 15.54
CA GLN A 23 -6.07 6.81 16.74
C GLN A 23 -7.51 7.34 16.65
N GLY A 24 -8.03 7.48 15.43
CA GLY A 24 -9.41 7.87 15.14
C GLY A 24 -9.60 9.34 14.76
N ASP A 25 -8.52 10.10 14.73
CA ASP A 25 -8.47 11.52 14.34
C ASP A 25 -7.72 11.74 13.03
N GLU A 26 -7.27 10.67 12.37
CA GLU A 26 -6.54 10.77 11.11
C GLU A 26 -7.42 11.26 9.97
N TRP A 27 -6.84 12.09 9.12
CA TRP A 27 -7.52 12.53 7.90
C TRP A 27 -7.62 11.39 6.88
N TYR A 28 -8.81 11.18 6.36
CA TYR A 28 -9.12 10.18 5.34
C TYR A 28 -10.36 10.60 4.55
N ILE A 29 -10.27 10.52 3.23
CA ILE A 29 -11.43 10.54 2.33
C ILE A 29 -11.40 9.22 1.55
N PRO A 30 -12.49 8.45 1.53
CA PRO A 30 -12.53 7.18 0.82
C PRO A 30 -12.42 7.37 -0.68
N LEU A 31 -11.92 6.36 -1.38
CA LEU A 31 -11.82 6.34 -2.84
C LEU A 31 -13.15 6.76 -3.50
N ASN A 32 -13.09 7.78 -4.36
CA ASN A 32 -14.22 8.42 -5.04
C ASN A 32 -15.22 9.13 -4.11
N GLY A 33 -14.89 9.32 -2.83
CA GLY A 33 -15.66 10.11 -1.88
C GLY A 33 -15.27 11.59 -1.93
N THR A 34 -16.13 12.42 -1.34
CA THR A 34 -15.89 13.86 -1.20
C THR A 34 -15.83 14.31 0.26
N GLU A 35 -16.39 13.51 1.17
CA GLU A 35 -16.47 13.84 2.58
C GLU A 35 -15.44 13.07 3.41
N PRO A 36 -14.84 13.69 4.45
CA PRO A 36 -13.98 12.99 5.38
C PRO A 36 -14.68 11.86 6.13
N GLU A 37 -14.04 10.70 6.20
CA GLU A 37 -14.51 9.53 6.94
C GLU A 37 -13.37 8.92 7.78
N PRO A 38 -12.91 9.60 8.85
CA PRO A 38 -11.77 9.14 9.64
C PRO A 38 -11.95 7.68 10.11
N PRO A 39 -10.87 6.90 10.20
CA PRO A 39 -10.94 5.55 10.74
C PRO A 39 -11.43 5.57 12.19
N GLN A 40 -11.98 4.47 12.66
CA GLN A 40 -12.20 4.26 14.08
C GLN A 40 -10.89 3.92 14.77
N LYS A 41 -10.73 4.37 16.02
CA LYS A 41 -9.59 4.01 16.85
C LYS A 41 -9.43 2.49 16.92
N GLY A 42 -8.20 2.01 16.67
CA GLY A 42 -7.86 0.59 16.65
C GLY A 42 -8.06 -0.12 15.31
N GLU A 43 -8.57 0.56 14.27
CA GLU A 43 -8.52 0.02 12.90
C GLU A 43 -7.06 -0.14 12.45
N ILE A 44 -6.75 -1.19 11.70
CA ILE A 44 -5.45 -1.31 11.02
C ILE A 44 -5.49 -0.42 9.79
N ILE A 45 -4.55 0.52 9.69
CA ILE A 45 -4.47 1.50 8.62
C ILE A 45 -3.08 1.51 8.01
N LEU A 46 -3.04 1.82 6.72
CA LEU A 46 -1.84 2.25 6.03
C LEU A 46 -1.88 3.77 5.95
N ARG A 47 -0.88 4.46 6.49
CA ARG A 47 -0.82 5.92 6.51
C ARG A 47 0.57 6.43 6.17
N ASP A 48 0.61 7.67 5.72
CA ASP A 48 1.85 8.45 5.67
C ASP A 48 1.93 9.40 6.88
N SER A 49 2.78 10.42 6.81
CA SER A 49 2.92 11.42 7.87
C SER A 49 1.70 12.33 8.06
N ARG A 50 0.73 12.34 7.14
CA ARG A 50 -0.38 13.31 7.10
C ARG A 50 -1.77 12.72 6.96
N LYS A 51 -1.90 11.56 6.33
CA LYS A 51 -3.18 11.00 5.90
C LYS A 51 -3.18 9.47 5.88
N VAL A 52 -4.37 8.91 5.99
CA VAL A 52 -4.59 7.48 5.75
C VAL A 52 -4.73 7.23 4.25
N LEU A 53 -3.95 6.26 3.76
CA LEU A 53 -3.97 5.77 2.40
C LEU A 53 -4.93 4.61 2.24
N CYS A 54 -5.02 3.74 3.24
CA CYS A 54 -5.93 2.59 3.21
C CYS A 54 -6.38 2.23 4.63
N ARG A 55 -7.62 1.77 4.75
CA ARG A 55 -8.18 1.29 6.02
C ARG A 55 -8.28 -0.23 6.02
N LYS A 56 -8.45 -0.80 7.21
CA LYS A 56 -8.77 -2.21 7.46
C LYS A 56 -7.94 -3.16 6.58
N TRP A 57 -6.61 -3.07 6.69
CA TRP A 57 -5.65 -3.74 5.80
C TRP A 57 -5.66 -3.12 4.39
N THR A 58 -5.62 -3.91 3.34
CA THR A 58 -5.84 -3.50 1.94
C THR A 58 -7.32 -3.19 1.60
N TRP A 59 -8.21 -2.95 2.58
CA TRP A 59 -9.64 -2.71 2.32
C TRP A 59 -10.15 -1.29 2.61
N ARG A 60 -10.43 -0.63 1.48
CA ARG A 60 -10.93 0.73 1.27
C ARG A 60 -9.80 1.74 1.27
N GLN A 61 -9.27 1.93 0.06
CA GLN A 61 -8.27 2.92 -0.30
C GLN A 61 -8.83 4.33 -0.14
N GLY A 62 -7.94 5.26 0.13
CA GLY A 62 -8.19 6.69 0.19
C GLY A 62 -8.12 7.32 -1.20
N ASP A 63 -8.87 8.41 -1.37
CA ASP A 63 -8.89 9.14 -2.64
C ASP A 63 -7.59 9.92 -2.89
N ALA A 64 -6.98 10.43 -1.82
CA ALA A 64 -5.87 11.36 -1.89
C ALA A 64 -4.60 10.78 -2.53
N THR A 65 -4.42 9.47 -2.49
CA THR A 65 -3.29 8.74 -3.08
C THR A 65 -3.71 7.84 -4.23
N LYS A 66 -4.91 8.03 -4.78
CA LYS A 66 -5.40 7.26 -5.92
C LYS A 66 -4.43 7.33 -7.10
N ILE A 67 -4.16 6.15 -7.66
CA ILE A 67 -3.46 5.98 -8.94
C ILE A 67 -4.36 6.51 -10.07
N THR A 68 -3.82 7.39 -10.88
CA THR A 68 -4.48 8.00 -12.05
C THR A 68 -3.61 7.83 -13.29
N GLU A 69 -4.08 8.30 -14.43
CA GLU A 69 -3.36 8.28 -15.70
C GLU A 69 -2.08 9.15 -15.66
N SER A 70 -1.95 10.04 -14.67
CA SER A 70 -0.77 10.87 -14.45
C SER A 70 0.25 10.25 -13.48
N THR A 71 -0.07 9.11 -12.85
CA THR A 71 0.83 8.45 -11.90
C THR A 71 2.05 7.88 -12.65
N VAL A 72 3.24 8.31 -12.25
CA VAL A 72 4.52 7.85 -12.83
C VAL A 72 5.24 6.82 -11.96
N SER A 73 4.89 6.75 -10.67
CA SER A 73 5.44 5.81 -9.70
C SER A 73 4.35 5.41 -8.73
N ALA A 74 4.23 4.11 -8.45
CA ALA A 74 3.23 3.58 -7.54
C ALA A 74 3.89 2.64 -6.54
N VAL A 75 3.31 2.58 -5.33
CA VAL A 75 3.61 1.53 -4.35
C VAL A 75 2.45 0.55 -4.32
N ILE A 76 2.76 -0.74 -4.34
CA ILE A 76 1.77 -1.82 -4.25
C ILE A 76 2.05 -2.58 -2.96
N ASN A 77 1.08 -2.57 -2.03
CA ASN A 77 1.17 -3.35 -0.80
C ASN A 77 0.36 -4.64 -0.94
N ILE A 78 0.91 -5.74 -0.42
CA ILE A 78 0.28 -7.06 -0.43
C ILE A 78 0.30 -7.59 1.01
N ASP A 79 -0.88 -7.79 1.58
CA ASP A 79 -1.00 -8.21 2.97
C ASP A 79 -0.99 -9.74 3.05
N CYS A 80 0.19 -10.31 3.31
CA CYS A 80 0.36 -11.75 3.48
C CYS A 80 0.00 -12.20 4.90
N LEU A 81 -1.23 -12.67 5.07
CA LEU A 81 -1.74 -13.21 6.33
C LEU A 81 -1.97 -14.72 6.23
N PRO A 82 -1.92 -15.46 7.35
CA PRO A 82 -2.29 -16.88 7.35
C PRO A 82 -3.66 -17.11 6.68
N PRO A 83 -3.81 -18.16 5.87
CA PRO A 83 -2.93 -19.32 5.75
C PRO A 83 -1.78 -19.19 4.74
N PHE A 84 -1.60 -18.03 4.10
CA PHE A 84 -0.54 -17.84 3.10
C PHE A 84 0.85 -17.82 3.74
N THR A 85 1.82 -18.43 3.06
CA THR A 85 3.21 -18.49 3.52
C THR A 85 4.08 -17.43 2.86
N LEU A 86 5.33 -17.32 3.33
CA LEU A 86 6.30 -16.45 2.67
C LEU A 86 6.64 -16.94 1.26
N GLU A 87 6.67 -18.26 1.04
CA GLU A 87 6.87 -18.85 -0.28
C GLU A 87 5.73 -18.47 -1.23
N ASP A 88 4.47 -18.50 -0.76
CA ASP A 88 3.32 -18.02 -1.56
C ASP A 88 3.50 -16.54 -1.93
N LEU A 89 3.94 -15.70 -0.98
CA LEU A 89 4.17 -14.28 -1.22
C LEU A 89 5.32 -14.06 -2.22
N GLU A 90 6.40 -14.80 -2.12
CA GLU A 90 7.55 -14.72 -3.04
C GLU A 90 7.14 -15.06 -4.48
N GLU A 91 6.35 -16.13 -4.67
CA GLU A 91 5.78 -16.47 -5.98
C GLU A 91 4.88 -15.35 -6.53
N ILE A 92 4.02 -14.78 -5.67
CA ILE A 92 3.13 -13.67 -6.02
C ILE A 92 3.90 -12.42 -6.40
N LEU A 93 4.95 -12.07 -5.64
CA LEU A 93 5.79 -10.92 -5.93
C LEU A 93 6.54 -11.10 -7.25
N ALA A 94 7.04 -12.31 -7.54
CA ALA A 94 7.70 -12.62 -8.80
C ALA A 94 6.73 -12.50 -9.99
N GLU A 95 5.53 -13.05 -9.88
CA GLU A 95 4.51 -12.94 -10.93
C GLU A 95 4.06 -11.49 -11.13
N ALA A 96 3.70 -10.78 -10.06
CA ALA A 96 3.26 -9.39 -10.12
C ALA A 96 4.34 -8.48 -10.73
N SER A 97 5.61 -8.65 -10.31
CA SER A 97 6.73 -7.89 -10.87
C SER A 97 6.88 -8.12 -12.37
N SER A 98 6.77 -9.38 -12.83
CA SER A 98 6.82 -9.73 -14.25
C SER A 98 5.67 -9.10 -15.04
N LEU A 99 4.46 -9.11 -14.48
CA LEU A 99 3.28 -8.50 -15.10
C LEU A 99 3.41 -6.98 -15.20
N PHE A 100 3.84 -6.30 -14.12
CA PHE A 100 4.05 -4.86 -14.13
C PHE A 100 5.15 -4.46 -15.11
N ALA A 101 6.30 -5.14 -15.10
CA ALA A 101 7.37 -4.87 -16.07
C ALA A 101 6.89 -5.06 -17.52
N ARG A 102 6.12 -6.12 -17.79
CA ARG A 102 5.63 -6.44 -19.13
C ARG A 102 4.58 -5.46 -19.65
N TYR A 103 3.60 -5.09 -18.83
CA TYR A 103 2.42 -4.34 -19.28
C TYR A 103 2.50 -2.85 -18.98
N CYS A 104 3.26 -2.45 -17.95
CA CYS A 104 3.46 -1.04 -17.60
C CYS A 104 4.82 -0.51 -18.06
N GLY A 105 5.76 -1.38 -18.46
CA GLY A 105 7.09 -0.97 -18.88
C GLY A 105 7.91 -0.32 -17.77
N CYS A 106 7.61 -0.64 -16.50
CA CYS A 106 8.22 -0.04 -15.33
C CYS A 106 9.37 -0.88 -14.77
N HIS A 107 10.23 -0.23 -13.98
CA HIS A 107 11.15 -0.90 -13.09
C HIS A 107 10.42 -1.27 -11.81
N VAL A 108 10.58 -2.51 -11.34
CA VAL A 108 9.94 -3.00 -10.12
C VAL A 108 11.01 -3.34 -9.10
N THR A 109 10.86 -2.79 -7.91
CA THR A 109 11.62 -3.18 -6.72
C THR A 109 10.64 -3.74 -5.69
N THR A 110 10.99 -4.85 -5.07
CA THR A 110 10.14 -5.51 -4.07
C THR A 110 10.86 -5.61 -2.73
N GLY A 111 10.07 -5.77 -1.68
CA GLY A 111 10.54 -5.90 -0.31
C GLY A 111 9.51 -6.60 0.54
N VAL A 112 9.95 -7.26 1.61
CA VAL A 112 9.07 -7.99 2.52
C VAL A 112 9.35 -7.51 3.94
N LEU A 113 8.33 -6.91 4.56
CA LEU A 113 8.35 -6.60 5.99
C LEU A 113 8.00 -7.86 6.78
N LYS A 114 8.75 -8.11 7.85
CA LYS A 114 8.58 -9.25 8.75
C LYS A 114 8.55 -8.75 10.19
N ASN A 115 8.07 -9.56 11.12
CA ASN A 115 8.04 -9.16 12.52
C ASN A 115 9.44 -8.90 13.11
N ASP A 116 10.48 -9.57 12.60
CA ASP A 116 11.89 -9.35 12.97
C ASP A 116 12.59 -8.27 12.13
N THR A 117 11.99 -7.87 11.01
CA THR A 117 12.47 -6.83 10.09
C THR A 117 11.28 -5.94 9.69
N PRO A 118 10.79 -5.08 10.60
CA PRO A 118 9.53 -4.35 10.42
C PRO A 118 9.66 -3.09 9.56
N GLU A 119 10.87 -2.80 9.08
CA GLU A 119 11.21 -1.60 8.32
C GLU A 119 12.10 -1.97 7.14
N LEU A 120 11.96 -1.24 6.03
CA LEU A 120 12.76 -1.39 4.83
C LEU A 120 12.86 -0.05 4.09
N GLU A 121 14.04 0.26 3.58
CA GLU A 121 14.23 1.33 2.61
C GLU A 121 14.12 0.78 1.19
N ILE A 122 13.20 1.34 0.40
CA ILE A 122 13.07 0.99 -1.02
C ILE A 122 13.63 2.15 -1.85
N PRO A 123 14.65 1.92 -2.69
CA PRO A 123 15.19 2.96 -3.54
C PRO A 123 14.14 3.42 -4.55
N VAL A 124 13.76 4.70 -4.47
CA VAL A 124 12.87 5.32 -5.46
C VAL A 124 13.72 5.71 -6.67
N VAL A 125 13.62 4.91 -7.73
CA VAL A 125 14.24 5.23 -9.02
C VAL A 125 13.34 6.24 -9.72
N GLN A 126 13.83 7.47 -9.90
CA GLN A 126 13.17 8.53 -10.66
C GLN A 126 13.31 8.32 -12.17
#